data_AF-A0A8H5LQH7-F1
#
_entry.id   AF-A0A8H5LQH7-F1
#
_cell.length_a   1.000
_cell.length_b   1.000
_cell.length_c   1.000
_cell.angle_alpha   90.00
_cell.angle_beta   90.00
_cell.angle_gamma   90.00
#
_symmetry.space_group_name_H-M   'P 1'
#
loop_
_entity.id
_entity.type
_entity.pdbx_description
1 polymer ?
#
loop_
_entity_poly.entity_id
_entity_poly.type
_entity_poly.pdbx_seq_one_letter_code
_entity_poly.pdbx_strand_id
1 'polypeptide(L)'
;MSDIISQVEVVIASIYWPLLLIAAQLLLQPDDTVPTSSTESPKFARIPLSMDLSLHAVPALFLLTDFMFIEKKYSHNQVTYGAPLVATTFTIWYAWWVERCASFNNGTFPYPFLTNSPFEGRVAIYIGAGSLAFVSFYFMNRLHK
;
A
#
# COMPACT_ATOMS: atom_id res chain seq x y z
N MET A 1 -4.75 3.24 18.36
CA MET A 1 -4.21 4.14 17.29
C MET A 1 -3.03 3.47 16.58
N SER A 2 -2.18 2.76 17.33
CA SER A 2 -1.23 1.73 16.84
C SER A 2 -1.84 0.78 15.81
N ASP A 3 -3.08 0.38 16.04
CA ASP A 3 -3.73 -0.71 15.29
C ASP A 3 -3.91 -0.37 13.82
N ILE A 4 -4.44 0.82 13.51
CA ILE A 4 -4.64 1.30 12.12
C ILE A 4 -3.32 1.30 11.35
N ILE A 5 -2.23 1.66 12.03
CA ILE A 5 -0.90 1.77 11.44
C ILE A 5 -0.37 0.38 11.08
N SER A 6 -0.65 -0.64 11.91
CA SER A 6 -0.28 -2.04 11.63
C SER A 6 -0.89 -2.57 10.33
N GLN A 7 -2.18 -2.28 10.07
CA GLN A 7 -2.82 -2.71 8.83
C GLN A 7 -2.23 -2.03 7.59
N VAL A 8 -1.92 -0.74 7.68
CA VAL A 8 -1.41 0.03 6.55
C VAL A 8 -0.05 -0.50 6.12
N GLU A 9 0.88 -0.74 7.05
CA GLU A 9 2.21 -1.25 6.70
C GLU A 9 2.19 -2.67 6.13
N VAL A 10 1.32 -3.55 6.65
CA VAL A 10 1.13 -4.89 6.08
C VAL A 10 0.61 -4.80 4.65
N VAL A 11 -0.34 -3.91 4.36
CA VAL A 11 -0.86 -3.69 3.01
C VAL A 11 0.22 -3.14 2.09
N ILE A 12 0.98 -2.13 2.54
CA ILE A 12 2.06 -1.53 1.77
C ILE A 12 3.08 -2.62 1.40
N ALA A 13 3.61 -3.37 2.37
CA ALA A 13 4.58 -4.43 2.10
C ALA A 13 4.03 -5.53 1.17
N SER A 14 2.76 -5.90 1.34
CA SER A 14 2.07 -6.93 0.55
C SER A 14 1.78 -6.51 -0.89
N ILE A 15 1.68 -5.21 -1.17
CA ILE A 15 1.52 -4.68 -2.54
C ILE A 15 2.89 -4.36 -3.15
N TYR A 16 3.77 -3.71 -2.37
CA TYR A 16 5.05 -3.17 -2.81
C TYR A 16 5.99 -4.25 -3.36
N TRP A 17 6.31 -5.29 -2.58
CA TRP A 17 7.30 -6.28 -3.03
C TRP A 17 6.82 -7.13 -4.21
N PRO A 18 5.56 -7.62 -4.27
CA PRO A 18 5.09 -8.30 -5.47
C PRO A 18 5.18 -7.43 -6.73
N LEU A 19 4.81 -6.14 -6.63
CA LEU A 19 4.98 -5.20 -7.74
C LEU A 19 6.44 -4.99 -8.08
N LEU A 20 7.32 -4.79 -7.11
CA LEU A 20 8.75 -4.58 -7.34
C LEU A 20 9.40 -5.80 -8.03
N LEU A 21 9.01 -7.01 -7.64
CA LEU A 21 9.62 -8.25 -8.14
C LEU A 21 9.08 -8.67 -9.51
N ILE A 22 7.80 -8.43 -9.78
CA ILE A 22 7.11 -8.99 -10.96
C ILE A 22 6.74 -7.91 -11.99
N ALA A 23 6.54 -6.66 -11.56
CA ALA A 23 6.03 -5.57 -12.39
C ALA A 23 6.62 -4.20 -11.99
N ALA A 24 7.94 -4.10 -11.85
CA ALA A 24 8.61 -2.90 -11.35
C ALA A 24 8.26 -1.63 -12.13
N GLN A 25 7.98 -1.73 -13.43
CA GLN A 25 7.56 -0.63 -14.30
C GLN A 25 6.23 0.02 -13.90
N LEU A 26 5.40 -0.67 -13.12
CA LEU A 26 4.16 -0.12 -12.59
C LEU A 26 4.43 0.80 -11.40
N LEU A 27 5.53 0.57 -10.68
CA LEU A 27 5.89 1.20 -9.43
C LEU A 27 6.95 2.30 -9.61
N LEU A 28 7.99 2.01 -10.37
CA LEU A 28 9.18 2.85 -10.51
C LEU A 28 9.07 3.73 -11.76
N GLN A 29 9.48 4.99 -11.62
CA GLN A 29 9.63 5.89 -12.75
C GLN A 29 10.89 5.52 -13.57
N PRO A 30 10.87 5.72 -14.90
CA PRO A 30 12.07 5.61 -15.72
C PRO A 30 13.14 6.59 -15.20
N ASP A 31 14.40 6.17 -15.22
CA ASP A 31 15.51 7.04 -14.86
C ASP A 31 15.80 8.00 -16.03
N ASP A 32 15.56 9.30 -15.80
CA ASP A 32 15.75 10.38 -16.78
C ASP A 32 17.23 10.59 -17.16
N THR A 33 18.16 9.89 -16.51
CA THR A 33 19.61 9.97 -16.81
C THR A 33 20.03 9.15 -18.02
N VAL A 34 19.18 8.27 -18.54
CA VAL A 34 19.47 7.46 -19.73
C VAL A 34 18.98 8.17 -21.00
N PRO A 35 19.87 8.51 -21.95
CA PRO A 35 19.45 9.14 -23.21
C PRO A 35 18.45 8.26 -23.97
N THR A 36 17.37 8.86 -24.47
CA THR A 36 16.33 8.21 -25.29
C THR A 36 16.86 7.57 -26.59
N SER A 37 18.12 7.84 -26.95
CA SER A 37 18.84 7.25 -28.09
C SER A 37 19.62 5.97 -27.75
N SER A 38 19.66 5.54 -26.49
CA SER A 38 20.35 4.32 -26.07
C SER A 38 19.48 3.07 -26.29
N THR A 39 20.12 1.96 -26.68
CA THR A 39 19.47 0.64 -26.86
C THR A 39 19.37 -0.14 -25.55
N GLU A 40 19.87 0.42 -24.44
CA GLU A 40 19.77 -0.19 -23.12
C GLU A 40 18.34 -0.09 -22.59
N SER A 41 17.83 -1.16 -21.98
CA SER A 41 16.56 -1.14 -21.27
C SER A 41 16.54 -0.01 -20.23
N PRO A 42 15.45 0.78 -20.10
CA PRO A 42 15.38 1.88 -19.15
C PRO A 42 15.74 1.39 -17.75
N LYS A 43 16.76 2.02 -17.14
CA LYS A 43 17.04 1.79 -15.73
C LYS A 43 15.91 2.45 -14.95
N PHE A 44 15.37 1.74 -13.97
CA PHE A 44 14.37 2.31 -13.07
C PHE A 44 15.09 2.83 -11.84
N ALA A 45 14.74 4.04 -11.38
CA ALA A 45 15.32 4.58 -10.16
C ALA A 45 14.93 3.68 -8.96
N ARG A 46 15.93 3.06 -8.32
CA ARG A 46 15.75 2.17 -7.17
C ARG A 46 16.39 2.76 -5.93
N ILE A 47 15.71 2.61 -4.80
CA ILE A 47 16.28 2.95 -3.50
C ILE A 47 17.26 1.85 -3.05
N PRO A 48 18.27 2.18 -2.22
CA PRO A 48 19.15 1.17 -1.62
C PRO A 48 18.35 0.13 -0.82
N LEU A 49 18.76 -1.14 -0.88
CA LEU A 49 18.04 -2.24 -0.20
C LEU A 49 17.88 -1.99 1.31
N SER A 50 18.89 -1.41 1.97
CA SER A 50 18.80 -1.06 3.38
C SER A 50 17.69 -0.07 3.66
N MET A 51 17.51 0.93 2.79
CA MET A 51 16.42 1.90 2.87
C MET A 51 15.08 1.23 2.60
N ASP A 52 14.99 0.35 1.59
CA ASP A 52 13.77 -0.39 1.28
C ASP A 52 13.27 -1.22 2.48
N LEU A 53 14.16 -2.03 3.06
CA LEU A 53 13.83 -2.83 4.24
C LEU A 53 13.44 -1.96 5.44
N SER A 54 14.07 -0.79 5.59
CA SER A 54 13.76 0.14 6.70
C SER A 54 12.40 0.80 6.53
N LEU A 55 11.96 1.04 5.29
CA LEU A 55 10.67 1.67 4.98
C LEU A 55 9.51 0.66 4.98
N HIS A 56 9.75 -0.58 4.55
CA HIS A 56 8.67 -1.55 4.33
C HIS A 56 8.72 -2.74 5.30
N ALA A 57 9.88 -3.38 5.46
CA ALA A 57 9.99 -4.61 6.25
C ALA A 57 9.94 -4.35 7.76
N VAL A 58 10.78 -3.42 8.23
CA VAL A 58 10.94 -3.15 9.67
C VAL A 58 9.64 -2.67 10.31
N PRO A 59 8.91 -1.68 9.75
CA PRO A 59 7.64 -1.24 10.32
C PRO A 59 6.58 -2.35 10.32
N ALA A 60 6.44 -3.08 9.21
CA ALA A 60 5.47 -4.17 9.11
C ALA A 60 5.75 -5.28 10.12
N LEU A 61 7.00 -5.72 10.27
CA LEU A 61 7.38 -6.75 11.24
C LEU A 61 7.20 -6.28 12.69
N PHE A 62 7.57 -5.03 12.98
CA PHE A 62 7.42 -4.46 14.32
C PHE A 62 5.95 -4.38 14.71
N LEU A 63 5.10 -3.83 13.85
CA LEU A 63 3.67 -3.67 14.10
C LEU A 63 2.91 -4.99 14.09
N LEU A 64 3.36 -5.98 13.30
CA LEU A 64 2.81 -7.33 13.37
C LEU A 64 3.16 -8.00 14.70
N THR A 65 4.39 -7.81 15.19
CA THR A 65 4.83 -8.34 16.48
C THR A 65 4.08 -7.68 17.63
N ASP A 66 3.97 -6.36 17.62
CA ASP A 66 3.17 -5.59 18.59
C ASP A 66 1.72 -6.07 18.59
N PHE A 67 1.11 -6.19 17.40
CA PHE A 67 -0.25 -6.69 17.27
C PHE A 67 -0.40 -8.11 17.81
N MET A 68 0.55 -9.03 17.59
CA MET A 68 0.40 -10.44 17.97
C MET A 68 0.71 -10.75 19.44
N PHE A 69 1.54 -9.94 20.10
CA PHE A 69 2.06 -10.25 21.44
C PHE A 69 1.72 -9.22 22.51
N ILE A 70 1.40 -7.98 22.12
CA ILE A 70 1.21 -6.86 23.05
C ILE A 70 -0.24 -6.37 23.04
N GLU A 71 -0.83 -6.23 21.85
CA GLU A 71 -2.19 -5.73 21.69
C GLU A 71 -3.25 -6.73 22.22
N LYS A 72 -4.46 -6.23 22.54
CA LYS A 72 -5.56 -7.12 22.92
C LYS A 72 -6.32 -7.59 21.68
N LYS A 73 -6.69 -8.88 21.68
CA LYS A 73 -7.60 -9.43 20.68
C LYS A 73 -8.91 -8.64 20.61
N TYR A 74 -9.31 -8.30 19.39
CA TYR A 74 -10.57 -7.61 19.13
C TYR A 74 -11.76 -8.55 19.29
N SER A 75 -12.81 -8.03 19.93
CA SER A 75 -14.08 -8.72 20.07
C SER A 75 -14.77 -8.94 18.72
N HIS A 76 -15.67 -9.92 18.67
CA HIS A 76 -16.46 -10.22 17.47
C HIS A 76 -17.16 -8.98 16.89
N ASN A 77 -17.77 -8.14 17.74
CA ASN A 77 -18.48 -6.95 17.27
C ASN A 77 -17.54 -5.90 16.67
N GLN A 78 -16.34 -5.73 17.23
CA GLN A 78 -15.34 -4.82 16.68
C GLN A 78 -14.83 -5.31 15.32
N VAL A 79 -14.64 -6.61 15.15
CA VAL A 79 -14.20 -7.18 13.86
C VAL A 79 -15.30 -7.14 12.81
N THR A 80 -16.54 -7.45 13.20
CA THR A 80 -17.67 -7.58 12.25
C THR A 80 -18.21 -6.23 11.80
N TYR A 81 -18.21 -5.21 12.66
CA TYR A 81 -18.78 -3.91 12.35
C TYR A 81 -17.74 -2.78 12.35
N GLY A 82 -16.86 -2.76 13.34
CA GLY A 82 -15.85 -1.71 13.48
C GLY A 82 -14.80 -1.74 12.37
N ALA A 83 -14.20 -2.90 12.11
CA ALA A 83 -13.15 -3.01 11.12
C ALA A 83 -13.60 -2.68 9.68
N PRO A 84 -14.75 -3.18 9.17
CA PRO A 84 -15.25 -2.76 7.85
C PRO A 84 -15.55 -1.27 7.78
N LEU A 85 -16.13 -0.69 8.84
CA LEU A 85 -16.42 0.74 8.90
C LEU A 85 -15.14 1.58 8.79
N VAL A 86 -14.13 1.24 9.59
CA VAL A 86 -12.83 1.93 9.57
C VAL A 86 -12.14 1.74 8.21
N ALA A 87 -12.01 0.50 7.73
CA ALA A 87 -11.36 0.21 6.45
C ALA A 87 -12.03 0.96 5.29
N THR A 88 -13.36 0.96 5.22
CA THR A 88 -14.11 1.65 4.17
C THR A 88 -13.94 3.16 4.27
N THR A 89 -14.05 3.72 5.48
CA THR A 89 -13.92 5.18 5.70
C THR A 89 -12.54 5.68 5.29
N PHE A 90 -11.47 4.99 5.72
CA PHE A 90 -10.11 5.36 5.36
C PHE A 90 -9.82 5.11 3.88
N THR A 91 -10.37 4.06 3.27
CA THR A 91 -10.22 3.82 1.83
C THR A 91 -10.85 4.95 1.01
N ILE A 92 -12.08 5.36 1.34
CA ILE A 92 -12.78 6.46 0.66
C ILE A 92 -12.02 7.77 0.86
N TRP A 93 -11.62 8.06 2.10
CA TRP A 93 -10.88 9.28 2.41
C TRP A 93 -9.54 9.33 1.67
N TYR A 94 -8.76 8.25 1.71
CA TYR A 94 -7.47 8.18 1.03
C TYR A 94 -7.62 8.28 -0.49
N ALA A 95 -8.59 7.56 -1.08
CA ALA A 95 -8.88 7.65 -2.51
C ALA A 95 -9.24 9.09 -2.91
N TRP A 96 -10.14 9.74 -2.17
CA TRP A 96 -10.48 11.15 -2.41
C TRP A 96 -9.26 12.06 -2.32
N TRP A 97 -8.42 11.88 -1.29
CA TRP A 97 -7.23 12.70 -1.09
C TRP A 97 -6.21 12.51 -2.22
N VAL A 98 -5.95 11.27 -2.65
CA VAL A 98 -5.00 10.97 -3.72
C VAL A 98 -5.48 11.53 -5.06
N GLU A 99 -6.76 11.38 -5.41
CA GLU A 99 -7.34 12.02 -6.60
C GLU A 99 -7.27 13.56 -6.51
N ARG A 100 -7.46 14.13 -5.32
CA ARG A 100 -7.34 15.57 -5.08
C ARG A 100 -5.90 16.06 -5.25
N CYS A 101 -4.91 15.29 -4.82
CA CYS A 101 -3.50 15.59 -5.05
C CYS A 101 -3.15 15.51 -6.53
N ALA A 102 -3.63 14.48 -7.24
CA ALA A 102 -3.42 14.35 -8.68
C ALA A 102 -4.04 15.52 -9.46
N SER A 103 -5.18 16.06 -9.03
CA SER A 103 -5.78 17.23 -9.68
C SER A 103 -4.95 18.51 -9.54
N PHE A 104 -4.08 18.60 -8.52
CA PHE A 104 -3.09 19.66 -8.40
C PHE A 104 -1.78 19.39 -9.16
N ASN A 105 -1.58 18.16 -9.63
CA ASN A 105 -0.36 17.69 -10.29
C ASN A 105 -0.63 17.25 -11.74
N ASN A 106 -1.52 17.95 -12.45
CA ASN A 106 -1.87 17.68 -13.86
C ASN A 106 -2.32 16.23 -14.14
N GLY A 107 -2.98 15.57 -13.17
CA GLY A 107 -3.40 14.18 -13.28
C GLY A 107 -2.29 13.15 -13.06
N THR A 108 -1.10 13.59 -12.64
CA THR A 108 0.05 12.71 -12.36
C THR A 108 0.01 12.21 -10.93
N PHE A 109 0.01 10.89 -10.77
CA PHE A 109 0.09 10.20 -9.48
C PHE A 109 1.54 9.80 -9.18
N PRO A 110 1.86 9.52 -7.90
CA PRO A 110 3.20 9.07 -7.52
C PRO A 110 3.66 7.79 -8.25
N TYR A 111 2.70 6.90 -8.57
CA TYR A 111 2.97 5.62 -9.20
C TYR A 111 2.41 5.56 -10.63
N PRO A 112 3.20 5.06 -11.61
CA PRO A 112 2.75 4.90 -12.99
C PRO A 112 1.45 4.11 -13.14
N PHE A 113 1.22 3.07 -12.33
CA PHE A 113 -0.02 2.28 -12.41
C PHE A 113 -1.28 3.08 -12.09
N LEU A 114 -1.19 4.16 -11.31
CA LEU A 114 -2.32 5.05 -11.06
C LEU A 114 -2.47 6.05 -12.22
N THR A 115 -1.38 6.68 -12.64
CA THR A 115 -1.37 7.66 -13.74
C THR A 115 -1.89 7.07 -15.05
N ASN A 116 -1.47 5.84 -15.36
CA ASN A 116 -1.81 5.18 -16.61
C ASN A 116 -3.16 4.44 -16.57
N SER A 117 -3.82 4.39 -15.41
CA SER A 117 -5.13 3.75 -15.27
C SER A 117 -6.25 4.75 -15.49
N PRO A 118 -7.33 4.38 -16.22
CA PRO A 118 -8.56 5.17 -16.22
C PRO A 118 -9.17 5.22 -14.81
N PHE A 119 -10.13 6.12 -14.59
CA PHE A 119 -10.72 6.34 -13.27
C PHE A 119 -11.33 5.05 -12.69
N GLU A 120 -12.03 4.26 -13.49
CA GLU A 120 -12.62 2.98 -13.08
C GLU A 120 -11.54 1.98 -12.63
N GLY A 121 -10.40 1.97 -13.32
CA GLY A 121 -9.24 1.15 -12.94
C GLY A 121 -8.66 1.57 -11.59
N ARG A 122 -8.55 2.88 -11.33
CA ARG A 122 -8.10 3.40 -10.02
C ARG A 122 -9.09 3.07 -8.90
N VAL A 123 -10.39 3.18 -9.17
CA VAL A 123 -11.43 2.76 -8.21
C VAL A 123 -11.27 1.28 -7.85
N ALA A 124 -11.04 0.41 -8.83
CA ALA A 124 -10.79 -1.01 -8.58
C ALA A 124 -9.53 -1.24 -7.72
N ILE A 125 -8.45 -0.48 -7.97
CA ILE A 125 -7.23 -0.52 -7.18
C ILE A 125 -7.50 -0.09 -5.72
N TYR A 126 -8.22 1.02 -5.50
CA TYR A 126 -8.55 1.49 -4.15
C TYR A 126 -9.40 0.47 -3.39
N ILE A 127 -10.41 -0.12 -4.04
CA ILE A 127 -11.24 -1.19 -3.45
C ILE A 127 -10.37 -2.41 -3.13
N GLY A 128 -9.47 -2.80 -4.03
CA GLY A 128 -8.56 -3.92 -3.82
C GLY A 128 -7.65 -3.72 -2.60
N ALA A 129 -7.01 -2.56 -2.50
CA ALA A 129 -6.16 -2.22 -1.36
C ALA A 129 -6.93 -2.13 -0.04
N GLY A 130 -8.11 -1.49 -0.03
CA GLY A 130 -8.99 -1.42 1.13
C GLY A 130 -9.49 -2.79 1.59
N SER A 131 -9.82 -3.67 0.63
CA SER A 131 -10.21 -5.05 0.91
C SER A 131 -9.05 -5.85 1.49
N LEU A 132 -7.84 -5.69 0.95
CA LEU A 132 -6.63 -6.32 1.47
C LEU A 132 -6.34 -5.87 2.91
N ALA A 133 -6.54 -4.59 3.24
CA ALA A 133 -6.40 -4.07 4.60
C ALA A 133 -7.35 -4.80 5.57
N PHE A 134 -8.63 -4.88 5.21
CA PHE A 134 -9.63 -5.55 6.03
C PHE A 134 -9.34 -7.05 6.20
N VAL A 135 -9.05 -7.75 5.10
CA VAL A 135 -8.77 -9.20 5.12
C VAL A 135 -7.53 -9.52 5.93
N SER A 136 -6.47 -8.70 5.79
CA SER A 136 -5.24 -8.85 6.57
C SER A 136 -5.52 -8.69 8.06
N PHE A 137 -6.25 -7.64 8.45
CA PHE A 137 -6.68 -7.45 9.84
C PHE A 137 -7.51 -8.62 10.36
N TYR A 138 -8.51 -9.04 9.60
CA TYR A 138 -9.38 -10.15 9.98
C TYR A 138 -8.58 -11.42 10.25
N PHE A 139 -7.64 -11.74 9.37
CA PHE A 139 -6.78 -12.91 9.52
C PHE A 139 -5.83 -12.78 10.72
N MET A 140 -5.19 -11.63 10.90
CA MET A 140 -4.33 -11.37 12.06
C MET A 140 -5.11 -11.51 13.37
N ASN A 141 -6.28 -10.88 13.50
CA ASN A 141 -7.10 -10.98 14.71
C ASN A 141 -7.62 -12.41 14.95
N ARG A 142 -7.84 -13.19 13.89
CA ARG A 142 -8.21 -14.60 14.01
C ARG A 142 -7.07 -15.45 14.56
N LEU A 143 -5.83 -15.17 14.15
CA LEU A 143 -4.63 -15.87 14.63
C LEU A 143 -4.16 -15.40 16.01
N HIS A 144 -4.48 -14.16 16.37
CA HIS A 144 -4.20 -13.61 17.70
C HIS A 144 -4.90 -14.45 18.78
N LYS A 145 -4.18 -14.78 19.86
CA LYS A 145 -4.69 -15.58 20.98
C LYS A 145 -5.28 -14.72 22.07
#